data_AF-A0A0Q6ET41-F1
#
_entry.id   AF-A0A0Q6ET41-F1
#
_cell.length_a   1.000
_cell.length_b   1.000
_cell.length_c   1.000
_cell.angle_alpha   90.00
_cell.angle_beta   90.00
_cell.angle_gamma   90.00
#
_symmetry.space_group_name_H-M   'P 1'
#
loop_
_entity.id
_entity.type
_entity.pdbx_description
1 polymer ?
#
loop_
_entity_poly.entity_id
_entity_poly.type
_entity_poly.pdbx_seq_one_letter_code
_entity_poly.pdbx_strand_id
1 'polypeptide(L)'
;MKPLWLTLMAATLAFSPASLAFAQGTAAPAATEADDDDDDAAAVEIESEASPMAPAEMPGAGMPASALNGDQLGLPKLSRSSQDIPPLVLGTDENDFAVNRRHFVLRAGQAYRWRISSQGGVEYKLHAPQFYRDVWFNQLVISDLEVHMAGPPAWLEYDAKGTIQVQFNTIRPGNYKWYVEGLEGGQAMEGTITVVP
;
A
#
# COMPACT_ATOMS: atom_id res chain seq x y z
N MET A 1 21.15 -39.29 -50.46
CA MET A 1 20.22 -38.39 -49.72
C MET A 1 20.93 -37.05 -49.59
N LYS A 2 20.32 -35.96 -50.09
CA LYS A 2 20.95 -34.64 -50.29
C LYS A 2 20.95 -33.79 -48.98
N PRO A 3 21.92 -32.85 -48.81
CA PRO A 3 22.20 -32.19 -47.52
C PRO A 3 21.49 -30.84 -47.33
N LEU A 4 21.50 -30.40 -46.05
CA LEU A 4 21.32 -29.07 -45.42
C LEU A 4 20.75 -27.91 -46.26
N TRP A 5 19.89 -27.07 -45.63
CA TRP A 5 20.20 -25.65 -45.40
C TRP A 5 19.34 -25.01 -44.30
N LEU A 6 20.04 -24.28 -43.43
CA LEU A 6 19.58 -23.43 -42.34
C LEU A 6 19.12 -22.08 -42.92
N THR A 7 18.01 -21.50 -42.44
CA THR A 7 17.72 -20.08 -42.70
C THR A 7 17.44 -19.35 -41.40
N LEU A 8 18.39 -18.49 -41.03
CA LEU A 8 18.35 -17.53 -39.94
C LEU A 8 17.74 -16.23 -40.52
N MET A 9 16.62 -15.75 -39.98
CA MET A 9 16.13 -14.41 -40.29
C MET A 9 16.62 -13.42 -39.23
N ALA A 10 17.51 -12.53 -39.66
CA ALA A 10 17.89 -11.33 -38.92
C ALA A 10 16.88 -10.22 -39.23
N ALA A 11 16.21 -9.70 -38.20
CA ALA A 11 15.40 -8.49 -38.29
C ALA A 11 16.25 -7.30 -37.83
N THR A 12 16.62 -6.42 -38.76
CA THR A 12 17.25 -5.12 -38.49
C THR A 12 16.18 -4.08 -38.22
N LEU A 13 16.09 -3.61 -36.97
CA LEU A 13 15.32 -2.42 -36.58
C LEU A 13 16.17 -1.17 -36.83
N ALA A 14 15.74 -0.32 -37.75
CA ALA A 14 16.35 0.97 -38.04
C ALA A 14 15.93 2.01 -36.98
N PHE A 15 16.89 2.56 -36.25
CA PHE A 15 16.72 3.74 -35.40
C PHE A 15 16.81 5.00 -36.26
N SER A 16 15.78 5.86 -36.24
CA SER A 16 15.87 7.24 -36.72
C SER A 16 16.14 8.17 -35.54
N PRO A 17 17.11 9.11 -35.63
CA PRO A 17 17.25 10.17 -34.63
C PRO A 17 16.30 11.33 -34.96
N ALA A 18 15.37 11.63 -34.04
CA ALA A 18 14.66 12.91 -34.05
C ALA A 18 15.50 13.93 -33.27
N SER A 19 16.07 14.90 -33.99
CA SER A 19 16.66 16.10 -33.39
C SER A 19 15.55 17.02 -32.87
N LEU A 20 15.59 17.36 -31.59
CA LEU A 20 14.82 18.49 -31.04
C LEU A 20 15.78 19.63 -30.73
N ALA A 21 15.45 20.78 -31.31
CA ALA A 21 16.21 22.02 -31.24
C ALA A 21 16.06 22.69 -29.87
N PHE A 22 17.18 23.19 -29.32
CA PHE A 22 17.19 24.12 -28.20
C PHE A 22 16.81 25.52 -28.69
N ALA A 23 15.75 26.10 -28.13
CA ALA A 23 15.47 27.52 -28.24
C ALA A 23 15.99 28.22 -26.98
N GLN A 24 16.99 29.09 -27.17
CA GLN A 24 17.50 30.00 -26.16
C GLN A 24 16.52 31.17 -25.98
N GLY A 25 16.00 31.33 -24.76
CA GLY A 25 15.28 32.51 -24.31
C GLY A 25 16.13 33.27 -23.28
N THR A 26 16.33 34.56 -23.53
CA THR A 26 17.20 35.52 -22.84
C THR A 26 16.69 35.92 -21.44
N ALA A 27 17.60 36.03 -20.45
CA ALA A 27 17.46 36.82 -19.22
C ALA A 27 17.57 38.33 -19.55
N ALA A 28 17.13 39.36 -18.80
CA ALA A 28 16.79 39.66 -17.38
C ALA A 28 15.97 41.01 -17.37
N PRO A 29 15.69 41.77 -16.27
CA PRO A 29 15.99 41.58 -14.84
C PRO A 29 14.81 41.85 -13.86
N ALA A 30 15.17 41.83 -12.57
CA ALA A 30 14.37 41.91 -11.35
C ALA A 30 13.42 43.11 -11.17
N ALA A 31 12.34 42.86 -10.45
CA ALA A 31 11.62 43.84 -9.64
C ALA A 31 11.47 43.27 -8.22
N THR A 32 11.94 44.04 -7.24
CA THR A 32 11.71 43.87 -5.82
C THR A 32 10.37 44.48 -5.48
N GLU A 33 9.45 43.70 -4.92
CA GLU A 33 8.36 44.22 -4.10
C GLU A 33 8.41 43.39 -2.81
N ALA A 34 8.71 44.08 -1.71
CA ALA A 34 8.46 43.59 -0.38
C ALA A 34 6.99 43.87 -0.09
N ASP A 35 6.24 42.84 0.29
CA ASP A 35 5.05 43.01 1.10
C ASP A 35 5.06 41.88 2.14
N ASP A 36 5.11 42.32 3.39
CA ASP A 36 4.81 41.55 4.58
C ASP A 36 3.36 41.09 4.49
N ASP A 37 3.12 39.79 4.57
CA ASP A 37 1.86 39.27 5.10
C ASP A 37 2.17 38.01 5.91
N ASP A 38 1.96 38.17 7.22
CA ASP A 38 1.92 37.11 8.25
C ASP A 38 0.86 36.08 7.86
N ASP A 39 1.28 34.94 7.32
CA ASP A 39 0.45 33.74 7.29
C ASP A 39 1.01 32.73 8.31
N ASP A 40 0.41 32.80 9.50
CA ASP A 40 0.41 31.74 10.51
C ASP A 40 0.31 30.37 9.81
N ALA A 41 1.30 29.53 10.03
CA ALA A 41 1.28 28.12 9.65
C ALA A 41 0.18 27.41 10.44
N ALA A 42 -1.06 27.55 9.98
CA ALA A 42 -2.18 26.76 10.43
C ALA A 42 -1.84 25.30 10.14
N ALA A 43 -1.69 24.53 11.22
CA ALA A 43 -1.61 23.09 11.18
C ALA A 43 -2.73 22.58 10.27
N VAL A 44 -2.37 21.81 9.25
CA VAL A 44 -3.32 21.09 8.42
C VAL A 44 -3.99 20.08 9.34
N GLU A 45 -5.14 20.44 9.89
CA GLU A 45 -6.05 19.51 10.52
C GLU A 45 -6.51 18.56 9.42
N ILE A 46 -5.96 17.34 9.45
CA ILE A 46 -6.48 16.23 8.65
C ILE A 46 -7.83 15.88 9.27
N GLU A 47 -8.89 16.49 8.74
CA GLU A 47 -10.26 16.08 9.04
C GLU A 47 -10.39 14.59 8.73
N SER A 48 -10.51 13.80 9.78
CA SER A 48 -10.73 12.37 9.70
C SER A 48 -12.18 12.13 9.32
N GLU A 49 -12.50 12.29 8.03
CA GLU A 49 -13.69 11.69 7.44
C GLU A 49 -13.67 10.20 7.81
N ALA A 50 -14.63 9.81 8.66
CA ALA A 50 -14.72 8.48 9.23
C ALA A 50 -14.83 7.45 8.09
N SER A 51 -13.69 6.81 7.79
CA SER A 51 -13.63 5.69 6.86
C SER A 51 -14.66 4.64 7.34
N PRO A 52 -15.54 4.12 6.46
CA PRO A 52 -16.74 3.36 6.83
C PRO A 52 -16.47 2.03 7.55
N MET A 53 -15.20 1.67 7.75
CA MET A 53 -14.76 0.53 8.54
C MET A 53 -14.46 0.95 9.99
N ALA A 54 -15.45 1.52 10.68
CA ALA A 54 -15.47 1.51 12.15
C ALA A 54 -15.37 0.06 12.65
N PRO A 55 -14.71 -0.22 13.80
CA PRO A 55 -14.46 -1.58 14.25
C PRO A 55 -15.78 -2.21 14.71
N ALA A 56 -16.49 -2.86 13.79
CA ALA A 56 -17.41 -3.91 14.19
C ALA A 56 -16.56 -4.95 14.94
N GLU A 57 -16.96 -5.32 16.16
CA GLU A 57 -16.50 -6.56 16.78
C GLU A 57 -16.69 -7.66 15.74
N MET A 58 -15.56 -8.11 15.19
CA MET A 58 -15.54 -8.99 14.03
C MET A 58 -16.22 -10.30 14.41
N PRO A 59 -17.27 -10.73 13.72
CA PRO A 59 -17.88 -12.02 13.99
C PRO A 59 -16.86 -13.12 13.69
N GLY A 60 -16.38 -13.77 14.76
CA GLY A 60 -15.79 -15.09 14.71
C GLY A 60 -14.36 -15.17 14.17
N ALA A 61 -13.37 -14.87 15.03
CA ALA A 61 -12.08 -15.52 14.94
C ALA A 61 -12.30 -17.05 14.92
N GLY A 62 -12.31 -17.66 13.73
CA GLY A 62 -12.59 -19.08 13.54
C GLY A 62 -13.59 -19.44 12.43
N MET A 63 -14.38 -18.49 11.93
CA MET A 63 -15.26 -18.77 10.78
C MET A 63 -14.48 -18.73 9.46
N PRO A 64 -14.71 -19.66 8.51
CA PRO A 64 -14.05 -19.59 7.21
C PRO A 64 -14.53 -18.34 6.47
N ALA A 65 -13.61 -17.60 5.85
CA ALA A 65 -13.94 -16.36 5.13
C ALA A 65 -15.02 -16.56 4.05
N SER A 66 -15.10 -17.76 3.46
CA SER A 66 -16.12 -18.15 2.48
C SER A 66 -17.55 -18.24 3.05
N ALA A 67 -17.72 -18.34 4.37
CA ALA A 67 -19.02 -18.36 5.03
C ALA A 67 -19.52 -16.96 5.41
N LEU A 68 -18.68 -15.93 5.24
CA LEU A 68 -19.03 -14.54 5.50
C LEU A 68 -19.50 -13.88 4.20
N ASN A 69 -20.39 -12.90 4.33
CA ASN A 69 -20.89 -12.12 3.20
C ASN A 69 -20.59 -10.64 3.43
N GLY A 70 -19.87 -10.00 2.51
CA GLY A 70 -19.46 -8.61 2.66
C GLY A 70 -20.63 -7.62 2.80
N ASP A 71 -21.79 -7.90 2.20
CA ASP A 71 -22.95 -7.02 2.31
C ASP A 71 -23.57 -7.08 3.71
N GLN A 72 -23.64 -8.28 4.30
CA GLN A 72 -24.12 -8.47 5.68
C GLN A 72 -23.16 -7.84 6.70
N LEU A 73 -21.86 -7.80 6.38
CA LEU A 73 -20.84 -7.14 7.19
C LEU A 73 -20.79 -5.62 6.99
N GLY A 74 -21.64 -5.05 6.13
CA GLY A 74 -21.66 -3.61 5.85
C GLY A 74 -20.44 -3.11 5.08
N LEU A 75 -19.69 -4.01 4.42
CA LEU A 75 -18.58 -3.59 3.58
C LEU A 75 -19.10 -2.79 2.38
N PRO A 76 -18.36 -1.78 1.93
CA PRO A 76 -18.72 -1.07 0.71
C PRO A 76 -18.91 -2.02 -0.48
N LYS A 77 -19.77 -1.63 -1.40
CA LYS A 77 -20.00 -2.37 -2.64
C LYS A 77 -18.73 -2.37 -3.50
N LEU A 78 -18.59 -3.39 -4.34
CA LEU A 78 -17.52 -3.44 -5.32
C LEU A 78 -17.55 -2.19 -6.21
N SER A 79 -16.36 -1.66 -6.44
CA SER A 79 -16.13 -0.47 -7.24
C SER A 79 -14.90 -0.65 -8.11
N ARG A 80 -14.86 0.08 -9.22
CA ARG A 80 -13.66 0.18 -10.07
C ARG A 80 -12.57 1.06 -9.45
N SER A 81 -12.95 1.94 -8.52
CA SER A 81 -12.03 2.79 -7.78
C SER A 81 -11.51 2.06 -6.55
N SER A 82 -10.25 2.32 -6.18
CA SER A 82 -9.70 1.79 -4.95
C SER A 82 -10.40 2.36 -3.72
N GLN A 83 -10.61 1.52 -2.72
CA GLN A 83 -11.20 1.88 -1.42
C GLN A 83 -10.12 1.98 -0.36
N ASP A 84 -10.31 2.85 0.62
CA ASP A 84 -9.37 3.01 1.74
C ASP A 84 -9.70 2.01 2.85
N ILE A 85 -8.65 1.32 3.33
CA ILE A 85 -8.70 0.49 4.52
C ILE A 85 -8.33 1.38 5.73
N PRO A 86 -8.97 1.21 6.91
CA PRO A 86 -8.48 1.82 8.13
C PRO A 86 -6.99 1.58 8.32
N PRO A 87 -6.23 2.60 8.75
CA PRO A 87 -4.78 2.45 8.87
C PRO A 87 -4.41 1.43 9.93
N LEU A 88 -3.33 0.70 9.70
CA LEU A 88 -2.62 -0.06 10.73
C LEU A 88 -1.51 0.83 11.29
N VAL A 89 -1.51 1.04 12.60
CA VAL A 89 -0.50 1.82 13.31
C VAL A 89 0.19 0.92 14.31
N LEU A 90 1.52 0.85 14.19
CA LEU A 90 2.43 0.07 15.02
C LEU A 90 3.13 1.03 16.00
N GLY A 91 2.97 0.78 17.28
CA GLY A 91 3.49 1.62 18.36
C GLY A 91 2.73 2.93 18.57
N THR A 92 3.07 3.61 19.66
CA THR A 92 2.79 5.02 19.95
C THR A 92 4.02 5.65 20.60
N ASP A 93 3.98 6.95 20.92
CA ASP A 93 5.07 7.62 21.63
C ASP A 93 5.32 7.02 23.04
N GLU A 94 4.30 6.41 23.64
CA GLU A 94 4.35 5.83 24.99
C GLU A 94 4.50 4.30 25.02
N ASN A 95 4.17 3.61 23.93
CA ASN A 95 4.14 2.15 23.89
C ASN A 95 4.52 1.60 22.51
N ASP A 96 5.74 1.08 22.40
CA ASP A 96 6.28 0.46 21.19
C ASP A 96 5.51 -0.76 20.70
N PHE A 97 4.72 -1.41 21.56
CA PHE A 97 3.99 -2.64 21.24
C PHE A 97 2.50 -2.43 21.05
N ALA A 98 2.04 -1.17 21.09
CA ALA A 98 0.66 -0.84 20.79
C ALA A 98 0.31 -1.17 19.33
N VAL A 99 -0.91 -1.65 19.11
CA VAL A 99 -1.47 -1.84 17.77
C VAL A 99 -2.90 -1.32 17.78
N ASN A 100 -3.20 -0.34 16.94
CA ASN A 100 -4.52 0.31 16.92
C ASN A 100 -5.65 -0.63 16.45
N ARG A 101 -5.35 -1.56 15.53
CA ARG A 101 -6.30 -2.49 14.94
C ARG A 101 -5.59 -3.77 14.49
N ARG A 102 -6.10 -4.92 14.93
CA ARG A 102 -5.51 -6.22 14.57
C ARG A 102 -6.22 -6.97 13.46
N HIS A 103 -7.51 -6.71 13.28
CA HIS A 103 -8.35 -7.50 12.40
C HIS A 103 -9.00 -6.63 11.33
N PHE A 104 -8.91 -7.09 10.08
CA PHE A 104 -9.40 -6.39 8.90
C PHE A 104 -10.32 -7.34 8.11
N VAL A 105 -11.50 -6.87 7.66
CA VAL A 105 -12.29 -7.57 6.64
C VAL A 105 -12.21 -6.78 5.35
N LEU A 106 -11.90 -7.49 4.28
CA LEU A 106 -11.90 -6.98 2.92
C LEU A 106 -12.82 -7.85 2.07
N ARG A 107 -13.29 -7.30 0.96
CA ARG A 107 -14.01 -8.04 -0.08
C ARG A 107 -13.09 -8.40 -1.23
N ALA A 108 -13.17 -9.63 -1.73
CA ALA A 108 -12.46 -10.10 -2.92
C ALA A 108 -12.88 -9.32 -4.18
N GLY A 109 -11.95 -9.13 -5.13
CA GLY A 109 -12.20 -8.40 -6.36
C GLY A 109 -12.17 -6.87 -6.23
N GLN A 110 -11.90 -6.34 -5.04
CA GLN A 110 -11.78 -4.91 -4.78
C GLN A 110 -10.31 -4.48 -4.72
N ALA A 111 -10.00 -3.34 -5.33
CA ALA A 111 -8.73 -2.64 -5.15
C ALA A 111 -8.75 -1.83 -3.85
N TYR A 112 -7.65 -1.82 -3.10
CA TYR A 112 -7.52 -1.10 -1.85
C TYR A 112 -6.25 -0.25 -1.79
N ARG A 113 -6.33 0.79 -0.96
CA ARG A 113 -5.18 1.54 -0.43
C ARG A 113 -5.13 1.30 1.07
N TRP A 114 -3.98 0.89 1.57
CA TRP A 114 -3.77 0.62 2.99
C TRP A 114 -2.55 1.38 3.50
N ARG A 115 -2.78 2.30 4.43
CA ARG A 115 -1.70 2.98 5.14
C ARG A 115 -1.29 2.15 6.35
N ILE A 116 -0.02 1.78 6.37
CA ILE A 116 0.62 1.10 7.50
C ILE A 116 1.70 2.04 8.02
N SER A 117 1.61 2.40 9.30
CA SER A 117 2.45 3.43 9.91
C SER A 117 3.20 2.88 11.12
N SER A 118 4.47 3.22 11.22
CA SER A 118 5.29 3.09 12.43
C SER A 118 5.24 4.40 13.22
N GLN A 119 4.94 4.31 14.51
CA GLN A 119 4.93 5.43 15.46
C GLN A 119 5.69 5.15 16.77
N GLY A 120 6.10 3.89 17.01
CA GLY A 120 6.98 3.56 18.13
C GLY A 120 8.46 3.85 17.86
N GLY A 121 9.30 3.51 18.84
CA GLY A 121 10.75 3.70 18.85
C GLY A 121 11.57 2.44 18.54
N VAL A 122 10.93 1.33 18.18
CA VAL A 122 11.61 0.08 17.79
C VAL A 122 11.45 -0.20 16.29
N GLU A 123 12.30 -1.10 15.78
CA GLU A 123 12.21 -1.60 14.41
C GLU A 123 11.01 -2.54 14.25
N TYR A 124 10.27 -2.40 13.14
CA TYR A 124 9.17 -3.30 12.81
C TYR A 124 9.38 -3.97 11.45
N LYS A 125 9.48 -5.31 11.46
CA LYS A 125 9.45 -6.17 10.26
C LYS A 125 8.08 -6.81 10.12
N LEU A 126 7.19 -6.18 9.36
CA LEU A 126 5.81 -6.64 9.18
C LEU A 126 5.69 -7.66 8.03
N HIS A 127 5.21 -8.84 8.39
CA HIS A 127 4.98 -9.98 7.51
C HIS A 127 3.49 -10.25 7.33
N ALA A 128 3.08 -10.58 6.10
CA ALA A 128 1.78 -11.20 5.82
C ALA A 128 1.90 -12.14 4.60
N PRO A 129 2.77 -13.17 4.66
CA PRO A 129 3.30 -13.84 3.48
C PRO A 129 2.25 -14.53 2.63
N GLN A 130 1.23 -15.14 3.25
CA GLN A 130 0.16 -15.80 2.51
C GLN A 130 -0.77 -14.77 1.85
N PHE A 131 -1.13 -13.69 2.57
CA PHE A 131 -1.91 -12.60 2.01
C PHE A 131 -1.19 -11.99 0.81
N TYR A 132 0.11 -11.71 0.96
CA TYR A 132 0.89 -11.07 -0.08
C TYR A 132 0.94 -11.86 -1.38
N ARG A 133 0.91 -13.20 -1.29
CA ARG A 133 0.89 -14.08 -2.47
C ARG A 133 -0.50 -14.23 -3.11
N ASP A 134 -1.56 -13.95 -2.34
CA ASP A 134 -2.95 -14.13 -2.75
C ASP A 134 -3.66 -12.84 -3.19
N VAL A 135 -2.92 -11.73 -3.21
CA VAL A 135 -3.33 -10.44 -3.78
C VAL A 135 -2.41 -10.04 -4.91
N TRP A 136 -2.88 -9.12 -5.75
CA TRP A 136 -2.04 -8.47 -6.74
C TRP A 136 -1.55 -7.13 -6.20
N PHE A 137 -0.24 -6.99 -5.97
CA PHE A 137 0.35 -5.71 -5.59
C PHE A 137 0.41 -4.78 -6.80
N ASN A 138 -0.12 -3.57 -6.65
CA ASN A 138 -0.02 -2.53 -7.65
C ASN A 138 1.25 -1.71 -7.42
N GLN A 139 1.35 -1.13 -6.23
CA GLN A 139 2.45 -0.24 -5.87
C GLN A 139 2.59 -0.08 -4.35
N LEU A 140 3.79 0.30 -3.93
CA LEU A 140 4.07 0.84 -2.61
C LEU A 140 4.45 2.31 -2.75
N VAL A 141 3.91 3.17 -1.89
CA VAL A 141 4.26 4.60 -1.84
C VAL A 141 4.93 4.91 -0.51
N ILE A 142 6.12 5.51 -0.56
CA ILE A 142 6.94 5.89 0.59
C ILE A 142 7.51 7.27 0.32
N SER A 143 7.17 8.26 1.15
CA SER A 143 7.66 9.64 1.02
C SER A 143 7.53 10.18 -0.43
N ASP A 144 6.34 10.04 -1.00
CA ASP A 144 5.98 10.44 -2.38
C ASP A 144 6.76 9.74 -3.51
N LEU A 145 7.50 8.66 -3.19
CA LEU A 145 8.13 7.78 -4.17
C LEU A 145 7.36 6.48 -4.30
N GLU A 146 7.30 5.96 -5.52
CA GLU A 146 6.56 4.74 -5.84
C GLU A 146 7.49 3.58 -6.21
N VAL A 147 7.14 2.39 -5.73
CA VAL A 147 7.77 1.13 -6.13
C VAL A 147 6.72 0.24 -6.79
N HIS A 148 6.93 -0.07 -8.07
CA HIS A 148 6.13 -1.02 -8.83
C HIS A 148 6.89 -2.34 -8.92
N MET A 149 6.33 -3.40 -8.35
CA MET A 149 7.02 -4.68 -8.21
C MET A 149 6.41 -5.74 -9.12
N ALA A 150 7.24 -6.66 -9.63
CA ALA A 150 6.77 -7.82 -10.40
C ALA A 150 6.14 -8.93 -9.52
N GLY A 151 6.21 -8.79 -8.20
CA GLY A 151 5.68 -9.72 -7.23
C GLY A 151 5.57 -9.09 -5.85
N PRO A 152 5.08 -9.84 -4.84
CA PRO A 152 4.95 -9.32 -3.49
C PRO A 152 6.33 -9.06 -2.84
N PRO A 153 6.40 -8.09 -1.91
CA PRO A 153 7.57 -7.94 -1.06
C PRO A 153 7.66 -9.15 -0.11
N ALA A 154 8.87 -9.45 0.36
CA ALA A 154 9.04 -10.49 1.39
C ALA A 154 8.44 -10.03 2.74
N TRP A 155 8.66 -8.77 3.11
CA TRP A 155 8.09 -8.07 4.26
C TRP A 155 8.08 -6.55 4.01
N LEU A 156 7.45 -5.79 4.90
CA LEU A 156 7.56 -4.33 4.98
C LEU A 156 8.36 -3.98 6.23
N GLU A 157 9.35 -3.11 6.12
CA GLU A 157 10.30 -2.81 7.19
C GLU A 157 10.26 -1.33 7.54
N TYR A 158 10.33 -1.05 8.85
CA TYR A 158 10.32 0.30 9.41
C TYR A 158 11.48 0.41 10.40
N ASP A 159 12.58 1.03 9.95
CA ASP A 159 13.70 1.42 10.82
C ASP A 159 13.42 2.71 11.61
N ALA A 160 12.41 3.46 11.18
CA ALA A 160 12.01 4.73 11.77
C ALA A 160 10.49 4.93 11.65
N LYS A 161 9.98 5.95 12.34
CA LYS A 161 8.60 6.39 12.18
C LYS A 161 8.35 6.82 10.74
N GLY A 162 7.20 6.43 10.21
CA GLY A 162 6.90 6.65 8.80
C GLY A 162 5.69 5.83 8.35
N THR A 163 5.22 6.09 7.15
CA THR A 163 4.06 5.41 6.57
C THR A 163 4.43 4.83 5.21
N ILE A 164 4.10 3.55 5.02
CA ILE A 164 4.09 2.91 3.70
C ILE A 164 2.63 2.76 3.30
N GLN A 165 2.25 3.35 2.16
CA GLN A 165 0.95 3.10 1.55
C GLN A 165 1.05 1.91 0.60
N VAL A 166 0.36 0.83 0.93
CA VAL A 166 0.27 -0.37 0.13
C VAL A 166 -0.97 -0.30 -0.75
N GLN A 167 -0.82 -0.44 -2.06
CA GLN A 167 -1.94 -0.51 -2.99
C GLN A 167 -1.99 -1.88 -3.66
N PHE A 168 -3.15 -2.54 -3.61
CA PHE A 168 -3.31 -3.91 -4.08
C PHE A 168 -4.75 -4.23 -4.51
N ASN A 169 -4.92 -5.30 -5.27
CA ASN A 169 -6.21 -5.90 -5.60
C ASN A 169 -6.36 -7.23 -4.89
N THR A 170 -7.45 -7.40 -4.15
CA THR A 170 -7.79 -8.69 -3.54
C THR A 170 -8.26 -9.67 -4.62
N ILE A 171 -7.77 -10.91 -4.56
CA ILE A 171 -8.11 -11.96 -5.54
C ILE A 171 -8.77 -13.15 -4.84
N ARG A 172 -8.07 -13.76 -3.89
CA ARG A 172 -8.53 -14.98 -3.24
C ARG A 172 -9.24 -14.68 -1.92
N PRO A 173 -10.49 -15.16 -1.71
CA PRO A 173 -11.09 -15.18 -0.38
C PRO A 173 -10.31 -16.10 0.57
N GLY A 174 -10.11 -15.67 1.81
CA GLY A 174 -9.31 -16.41 2.77
C GLY A 174 -9.14 -15.69 4.10
N ASN A 175 -8.68 -16.44 5.11
CA ASN A 175 -8.23 -15.88 6.38
C ASN A 175 -6.71 -15.90 6.40
N TYR A 176 -6.10 -14.72 6.42
CA TYR A 176 -4.66 -14.53 6.38
C TYR A 176 -4.15 -13.99 7.70
N LYS A 177 -2.95 -14.38 8.09
CA LYS A 177 -2.25 -13.81 9.24
C LYS A 177 -1.31 -12.70 8.80
N TRP A 178 -1.20 -11.68 9.64
CA TRP A 178 -0.08 -10.74 9.62
C TRP A 178 0.57 -10.75 11.01
N TYR A 179 1.87 -10.43 11.07
CA TYR A 179 2.62 -10.35 12.31
C TYR A 179 3.86 -9.47 12.13
N VAL A 180 4.39 -8.93 13.24
CA VAL A 180 5.71 -8.31 13.27
C VAL A 180 6.71 -9.33 13.80
N GLU A 181 7.77 -9.61 13.02
CA GLU A 181 8.78 -10.62 13.34
C GLU A 181 9.42 -10.41 14.72
N GLY A 182 9.38 -11.44 15.56
CA GLY A 182 9.94 -11.42 16.90
C GLY A 182 9.05 -10.73 17.94
N LEU A 183 7.95 -10.09 17.52
CA LEU A 183 6.98 -9.40 18.39
C LEU A 183 5.59 -10.06 18.36
N GLU A 184 5.42 -11.13 17.59
CA GLU A 184 4.23 -11.99 17.67
C GLU A 184 4.17 -12.78 18.99
N GLY A 185 2.97 -13.19 19.42
CA GLY A 185 2.77 -13.91 20.68
C GLY A 185 2.98 -13.02 21.91
N GLY A 186 4.24 -12.87 22.36
CA GLY A 186 4.59 -12.22 23.63
C GLY A 186 4.15 -10.75 23.70
N GLN A 187 4.29 -10.00 22.61
CA GLN A 187 3.81 -8.61 22.51
C GLN A 187 2.49 -8.49 21.74
N ALA A 188 1.96 -9.62 21.24
CA ALA A 188 0.72 -9.70 20.48
C ALA A 188 0.65 -8.69 19.31
N MET A 189 1.79 -8.41 18.65
CA MET A 189 1.86 -7.61 17.43
C MET A 189 1.55 -8.48 16.21
N GLU A 190 0.35 -9.01 16.20
CA GLU A 190 -0.16 -9.91 15.17
C GLU A 190 -1.68 -9.77 15.01
N GLY A 191 -2.21 -10.31 13.92
CA GLY A 191 -3.64 -10.27 13.67
C GLY A 191 -4.05 -10.95 12.37
N THR A 192 -5.23 -10.60 11.86
CA THR A 192 -5.82 -11.27 10.71
C THR A 192 -6.35 -10.31 9.64
N ILE A 193 -6.21 -10.73 8.40
CA ILE A 193 -6.85 -10.12 7.23
C ILE A 193 -7.81 -11.16 6.66
N THR A 194 -9.09 -10.90 6.73
CA THR A 194 -10.15 -11.79 6.23
C THR A 194 -10.67 -11.22 4.92
N VAL A 195 -10.45 -11.93 3.82
CA VAL A 195 -11.00 -11.58 2.51
C VAL A 195 -12.25 -12.43 2.26
N VAL A 196 -13.41 -11.80 2.27
CA VAL A 196 -14.71 -12.44 2.02
C VAL A 196 -15.08 -12.38 0.53
N PRO A 197 -15.96 -13.26 0.04
CA PRO A 197 -16.52 -13.17 -1.31
C PRO A 197 -17.25 -11.84 -1.61
#